data_AF-A0ABD2F904-F1
#
_entry.id   AF-A0ABD2F904-F1
#
_cell.length_a   1.000
_cell.length_b   1.000
_cell.length_c   1.000
_cell.angle_alpha   90.00
_cell.angle_beta   90.00
_cell.angle_gamma   90.00
#
_symmetry.space_group_name_H-M   'P 1'
#
loop_
_entity.id
_entity.type
_entity.pdbx_description
1 polymer ?
#
loop_
_entity_poly.entity_id
_entity_poly.type
_entity_poly.pdbx_seq_one_letter_code
_entity_poly.pdbx_strand_id
1 'polypeptide(L)' 'TCSMLPRERVNCGYPGVTRSECKSKGCCFDDTVSGFPWCFSPKAIDSPPE' A
#
# COMPACT_ATOMS: atom_id res chain seq x y z
N THR A 1 -8.09 3.85 2.00
CA THR A 1 -7.14 4.18 3.07
C THR A 1 -5.83 3.44 2.91
N CYS A 2 -4.72 4.04 3.35
CA CYS A 2 -3.40 3.40 3.43
C CYS A 2 -3.07 2.81 4.81
N SER A 3 -3.96 3.00 5.79
CA SER A 3 -3.79 2.47 7.15
C SER A 3 -4.40 1.08 7.24
N MET A 4 -3.57 0.05 7.20
CA MET A 4 -3.95 -1.37 7.34
C MET A 4 -2.81 -2.17 7.96
N LEU A 5 -3.09 -3.39 8.42
CA LEU A 5 -2.04 -4.23 8.98
C LEU A 5 -1.08 -4.71 7.88
N PRO A 6 0.23 -4.87 8.16
CA PRO A 6 1.20 -5.35 7.16
C PRO A 6 0.80 -6.66 6.46
N ARG A 7 0.16 -7.57 7.20
CA ARG A 7 -0.36 -8.86 6.69
C ARG A 7 -1.51 -8.73 5.70
N GLU A 8 -2.17 -7.59 5.66
CA GLU A 8 -3.29 -7.31 4.74
C GLU A 8 -2.82 -6.59 3.47
N ARG A 9 -1.53 -6.22 3.41
CA ARG A 9 -0.96 -5.51 2.27
C ARG A 9 -0.93 -6.41 1.04
N VAL A 10 -1.63 -5.99 0.00
CA VAL A 10 -1.54 -6.60 -1.33
C VAL A 10 -0.47 -5.85 -2.12
N ASN A 11 0.53 -6.58 -2.63
CA ASN A 11 1.63 -5.99 -3.37
C ASN A 11 1.12 -5.21 -4.60
N CYS A 12 1.58 -3.96 -4.76
CA CYS A 12 1.26 -3.09 -5.90
C CYS A 12 2.51 -2.63 -6.69
N GLY A 13 3.69 -3.15 -6.35
CA GLY A 13 4.97 -2.73 -6.91
C GLY A 13 5.93 -3.88 -7.15
N TYR A 14 7.22 -3.61 -6.96
CA TYR A 14 8.30 -4.58 -7.06
C TYR A 14 9.31 -4.34 -5.93
N PRO A 15 10.14 -5.34 -5.57
CA PRO A 15 11.20 -5.16 -4.58
C PRO A 15 12.12 -3.98 -4.95
N GLY A 16 12.35 -3.06 -4.01
CA GLY A 16 13.18 -1.87 -4.25
C GLY A 16 12.48 -0.70 -4.96
N VAL A 17 11.15 -0.78 -5.19
CA VAL A 17 10.37 0.35 -5.72
C VAL A 17 10.52 1.59 -4.83
N THR A 18 10.67 2.76 -5.44
CA THR A 18 10.76 4.01 -4.69
C THR A 18 9.39 4.48 -4.21
N ARG A 19 9.37 5.33 -3.17
CA ARG A 19 8.13 5.95 -2.68
C ARG A 19 7.39 6.71 -3.77
N SER A 20 8.11 7.40 -4.65
CA SER A 20 7.53 8.18 -5.74
C SER A 20 6.91 7.28 -6.80
N GLU A 21 7.60 6.23 -7.27
CA GLU A 21 7.05 5.29 -8.25
C GLU A 21 5.81 4.57 -7.73
N CYS A 22 5.81 4.15 -6.46
CA CYS A 22 4.65 3.52 -5.85
C CYS A 22 3.43 4.45 -5.80
N LYS A 23 3.63 5.72 -5.38
CA LYS A 23 2.56 6.71 -5.31
C LYS A 23 2.06 7.12 -6.69
N SER A 24 2.92 7.18 -7.70
CA SER A 24 2.53 7.44 -9.10
C SER A 24 1.60 6.37 -9.67
N LYS A 25 1.65 5.13 -9.13
CA LYS A 25 0.70 4.06 -9.46
C LYS A 25 -0.64 4.16 -8.73
N GLY A 26 -0.83 5.19 -7.88
CA GLY A 26 -2.02 5.33 -7.03
C GLY A 26 -2.00 4.42 -5.80
N CYS A 27 -0.83 3.89 -5.43
CA CYS A 27 -0.67 2.97 -4.32
C CYS A 27 -0.06 3.61 -3.08
N CYS A 28 -0.17 2.89 -1.97
CA CYS A 28 0.34 3.28 -0.67
C CYS A 28 1.79 2.79 -0.52
N PHE A 29 2.62 3.60 0.13
CA PHE A 29 4.01 3.26 0.41
C PHE A 29 4.30 3.34 1.90
N ASP A 30 4.87 2.27 2.47
CA ASP A 30 5.35 2.20 3.85
C ASP A 30 6.50 1.20 3.99
N ASP A 31 7.71 1.73 4.18
CA ASP A 31 8.97 1.03 4.39
C ASP A 31 9.34 0.82 5.86
N THR A 32 8.48 1.20 6.80
CA THR A 32 8.74 1.08 8.25
C THR A 32 8.73 -0.36 8.76
N VAL A 33 8.13 -1.30 8.00
CA VAL A 33 8.02 -2.72 8.36
C VAL A 33 8.71 -3.58 7.30
N SER A 34 9.74 -4.32 7.72
CA SER A 34 10.45 -5.29 6.88
C SER A 34 9.67 -6.61 6.72
N GLY A 35 9.90 -7.32 5.62
CA GLY A 35 9.28 -8.62 5.35
C GLY A 35 7.88 -8.56 4.72
N PHE A 36 7.34 -7.35 4.51
CA PHE A 36 6.07 -7.11 3.83
C PHE A 36 6.26 -6.17 2.64
N PRO A 37 5.32 -6.13 1.68
CA PRO A 37 5.37 -5.19 0.58
C PRO A 37 5.40 -3.74 1.08
N TRP A 38 6.41 -2.98 0.65
CA TRP A 38 6.48 -1.55 0.91
C TRP A 38 5.50 -0.78 0.05
N CYS A 39 5.30 -1.22 -1.20
CA CYS A 39 4.27 -0.68 -2.08
C CYS A 39 3.05 -1.60 -2.11
N PHE A 40 1.91 -1.11 -1.65
CA PHE A 40 0.70 -1.89 -1.49
C PHE A 40 -0.56 -1.14 -1.93
N SER A 41 -1.58 -1.89 -2.33
CA SER A 41 -2.86 -1.33 -2.76
C SER A 41 -3.59 -0.66 -1.59
N PRO A 42 -4.25 0.49 -1.80
CA PRO A 42 -5.12 1.09 -0.79
C PRO A 42 -6.31 0.16 -0.51
N LYS A 43 -6.74 0.10 0.75
CA LYS A 43 -8.02 -0.56 1.09
C LYS A 43 -9.16 0.38 0.70
N ALA A 44 -10.15 -0.12 -0.04
CA ALA A 44 -11.44 0.54 -0.11
C ALA A 44 -11.99 0.63 1.32
N ILE A 45 -12.38 1.82 1.74
CA ILE A 45 -13.25 1.93 2.91
C ILE A 45 -14.59 1.42 2.38
N ASP A 46 -14.95 0.19 2.75
CA ASP A 46 -16.31 -0.30 2.55
C ASP A 46 -17.21 0.50 3.50
N SER A 47 -17.58 1.69 3.05
CA SER A 47 -18.63 2.49 3.65
C SER A 47 -19.39 3.04 2.46
N PRO A 48 -20.57 2.48 2.15
CA PRO A 48 -21.48 3.13 1.22
C PRO A 48 -21.69 4.57 1.69
N PRO A 49 -21.73 5.56 0.79
CA PRO A 49 -22.29 6.84 1.17
C PRO A 49 -23.75 6.60 1.59
N GLU A 50 -24.11 6.99 2.82
CA GLU A 50 -25.50 7.17 3.26
C GLU A 50 -26.27 8.11 2.32
#